data_AF-A0A9D5Q5S8-F1
#
_entry.id   AF-A0A9D5Q5S8-F1
#
_cell.length_a   1.000
_cell.length_b   1.000
_cell.length_c   1.000
_cell.angle_alpha   90.00
_cell.angle_beta   90.00
_cell.angle_gamma   90.00
#
_symmetry.space_group_name_H-M   'P 1'
#
loop_
_entity.id
_entity.type
_entity.pdbx_description
1 polymer ?
#
loop_
_entity_poly.entity_id
_entity_poly.type
_entity_poly.pdbx_seq_one_letter_code
_entity_poly.pdbx_strand_id
1 'polypeptide(L)' 'PDGLVYVVSWVDDSLQRCFQVMQTDDRTLLDEWMARWTDLIDFEVFPVIESAEAVQRITPSL' A
#
# COMPACT_ATOMS: atom_id res chain seq x y z
N PRO A 1 5.69 -8.88 -8.85
CA PRO A 1 5.31 -8.89 -10.28
C PRO A 1 5.90 -7.65 -10.97
N ASP A 2 6.21 -7.72 -12.26
CA ASP A 2 6.64 -6.53 -13.01
C ASP A 2 5.51 -5.49 -12.96
N GLY A 3 5.85 -4.22 -12.66
CA GLY A 3 4.85 -3.16 -12.46
C GLY A 3 4.31 -3.02 -11.03
N LEU A 4 4.71 -3.89 -10.09
CA LEU A 4 4.51 -3.69 -8.66
C LEU A 4 5.81 -3.21 -8.01
N VAL A 5 5.80 -1.98 -7.50
CA VAL A 5 6.96 -1.30 -6.93
C VAL A 5 6.84 -1.23 -5.41
N TYR A 6 7.85 -1.72 -4.72
CA TYR A 6 8.04 -1.46 -3.29
C TYR A 6 8.63 -0.07 -3.11
N VAL A 7 8.02 0.76 -2.26
CA VAL A 7 8.50 2.12 -1.97
C VAL A 7 9.26 2.14 -0.65
N VAL A 8 8.60 1.71 0.43
CA VAL A 8 9.15 1.76 1.79
C VAL A 8 8.36 0.85 2.73
N SER A 9 9.01 0.41 3.81
CA SER A 9 8.36 -0.29 4.92
C SER A 9 8.88 0.16 6.27
N TRP A 10 8.03 0.01 7.28
CA TRP A 10 8.38 0.12 8.68
C TRP A 10 7.84 -1.11 9.41
N VAL A 11 8.56 -1.58 10.41
CA VAL A 11 8.12 -2.66 11.30
C VAL A 11 7.80 -2.01 12.64
N ASP A 12 6.72 -2.45 13.28
CA ASP A 12 6.40 -2.00 14.62
C ASP A 12 7.45 -2.46 15.64
N ASP A 13 7.44 -1.85 16.82
CA ASP A 13 8.41 -2.16 17.88
C ASP A 13 8.25 -3.58 18.44
N SER A 14 7.04 -4.14 18.37
CA SER A 14 6.72 -5.51 18.78
C SER A 14 7.19 -6.58 17.78
N LEU A 15 7.66 -6.17 16.59
CA LEU A 15 8.07 -7.04 15.49
C LEU A 15 6.96 -7.99 15.02
N GLN A 16 5.69 -7.60 15.18
CA GLN A 16 4.52 -8.38 14.79
C GLN A 16 3.82 -7.81 13.55
N ARG A 17 4.06 -6.54 13.21
CA ARG A 17 3.38 -5.87 12.10
C ARG A 17 4.35 -5.10 11.21
N CYS A 18 4.21 -5.31 9.90
CA CYS A 18 4.88 -4.51 8.89
C CYS A 18 3.87 -3.58 8.21
N PHE A 19 4.22 -2.30 8.11
CA PHE A 19 3.53 -1.30 7.32
C PHE A 19 4.32 -1.08 6.04
N GLN A 20 3.67 -1.19 4.88
CA GLN A 20 4.33 -1.08 3.58
C GLN A 20 3.59 -0.09 2.69
N VAL A 21 4.36 0.70 1.94
CA VAL A 21 3.85 1.48 0.81
C VAL A 21 4.28 0.77 -0.47
N MET A 22 3.28 0.36 -1.24
CA MET A 22 3.43 -0.31 -2.53
C MET A 22 2.79 0.57 -3.60
N GLN A 23 3.45 0.72 -4.75
CA GLN A 23 2.97 1.50 -5.88
C GLN A 23 2.78 0.58 -7.08
N THR A 24 1.64 0.70 -7.76
CA THR A 24 1.37 0.00 -9.00
C THR A 24 0.26 0.70 -9.76
N ASP A 25 0.31 0.63 -11.09
CA ASP A 25 -0.78 1.09 -11.97
C ASP A 25 -1.89 0.04 -12.12
N ASP A 26 -1.65 -1.20 -11.67
CA ASP A 26 -2.59 -2.32 -11.73
C ASP A 26 -2.70 -3.03 -10.38
N ARG A 27 -3.84 -2.83 -9.71
CA ARG A 27 -4.15 -3.43 -8.40
C ARG A 27 -4.03 -4.95 -8.39
N THR A 28 -4.29 -5.62 -9.51
CA THR A 28 -4.23 -7.09 -9.58
C THR A 28 -2.82 -7.61 -9.30
N LEU A 29 -1.78 -6.84 -9.62
CA LEU A 29 -0.39 -7.20 -9.34
C LEU A 29 -0.09 -7.23 -7.83
N LEU A 30 -0.70 -6.34 -7.05
CA LEU A 30 -0.60 -6.36 -5.59
C LEU A 30 -1.34 -7.58 -5.03
N ASP A 31 -2.55 -7.87 -5.54
CA ASP A 31 -3.34 -9.02 -5.09
C ASP A 31 -2.63 -10.35 -5.41
N GLU A 32 -2.02 -10.49 -6.59
CA GLU A 32 -1.17 -11.63 -6.93
C GLU A 32 0.05 -11.76 -6.01
N TRP A 33 0.66 -10.63 -5.64
CA TRP A 33 1.79 -10.64 -4.72
C TRP A 33 1.35 -11.12 -3.35
N MET A 34 0.25 -10.57 -2.79
CA MET A 34 -0.28 -10.96 -1.50
C MET A 34 -0.72 -12.42 -1.46
N ALA A 35 -1.33 -12.94 -2.54
CA ALA A 35 -1.76 -14.33 -2.65
C ALA A 35 -0.61 -15.35 -2.46
N ARG A 36 0.65 -14.93 -2.64
CA ARG A 36 1.84 -15.77 -2.38
C ARG A 36 2.23 -15.85 -0.90
N TRP A 37 1.59 -15.07 -0.03
CA TRP A 37 1.91 -14.92 1.40
C TRP A 37 0.70 -15.11 2.32
N THR A 38 -0.49 -15.40 1.78
CA THR A 38 -1.74 -15.50 2.55
C THR A 38 -1.73 -16.63 3.59
N ASP A 39 -0.82 -17.59 3.46
CA ASP A 39 -0.61 -18.67 4.42
C ASP A 39 0.28 -18.25 5.61
N LEU A 40 0.99 -17.14 5.50
CA LEU A 40 1.97 -16.67 6.49
C LEU A 40 1.56 -15.37 7.19
N ILE A 41 0.84 -14.48 6.50
CA ILE A 41 0.58 -13.11 6.95
C ILE A 41 -0.84 -12.70 6.55
N ASP A 42 -1.52 -11.99 7.46
CA ASP A 42 -2.78 -11.30 7.18
C ASP A 42 -2.53 -9.90 6.62
N PHE A 43 -3.32 -9.50 5.61
CA PHE A 43 -3.19 -8.20 4.96
C PHE A 43 -4.39 -7.30 5.23
N GLU A 44 -4.11 -6.04 5.56
CA GLU A 44 -5.07 -4.94 5.58
C GLU A 44 -4.58 -3.86 4.61
N VAL A 45 -5.36 -3.55 3.57
CA VAL A 45 -4.91 -2.72 2.44
C VAL A 45 -5.82 -1.51 2.26
N PHE A 46 -5.22 -0.32 2.30
CA PHE A 46 -5.90 0.94 2.03
C PHE A 46 -5.29 1.64 0.81
N PRO A 47 -6.10 2.03 -0.19
CA PRO A 47 -5.61 2.92 -1.23
C PRO A 47 -5.31 4.30 -0.61
N VAL A 48 -4.14 4.85 -0.93
CA VAL A 48 -3.71 6.17 -0.49
C VAL A 48 -3.40 7.04 -1.69
N ILE A 49 -3.41 8.35 -1.48
CA ILE A 49 -3.01 9.36 -2.46
C ILE A 49 -1.90 10.22 -1.86
N GLU A 50 -1.16 10.90 -2.73
CA GLU A 50 -0.18 11.89 -2.28
C GLU A 50 -0.89 13.03 -1.54
N SER A 51 -0.21 13.61 -0.54
CA SER A 51 -0.78 14.74 0.21
C SER A 51 -1.11 15.93 -0.69
N ALA A 52 -0.33 16.17 -1.75
CA ALA A 52 -0.61 17.22 -2.72
C ALA A 52 -1.94 16.99 -3.45
N GLU A 53 -2.24 15.75 -3.84
CA GLU A 53 -3.51 15.38 -4.45
C GLU A 53 -4.67 15.50 -3.44
N ALA A 54 -4.47 15.06 -2.20
CA ALA A 54 -5.48 15.20 -1.15
C ALA A 54 -5.88 16.66 -0.93
N VAL A 55 -4.92 17.59 -0.91
CA VAL A 55 -5.19 19.04 -0.86
C VAL A 55 -6.03 19.47 -2.06
N GLN A 56 -5.65 19.09 -3.27
CA GLN A 56 -6.39 19.44 -4.50
C GLN A 56 -7.84 18.92 -4.50
N ARG A 57 -8.12 17.79 -3.83
CA ARG A 57 -9.50 17.25 -3.73
C ARG A 57 -10.37 18.01 -2.72
N ILE A 58 -9.78 18.64 -1.71
CA ILE A 58 -10.51 19.34 -0.63
C ILE A 58 -10.63 20.85 -0.92
N THR A 59 -9.68 21.45 -1.64
CA THR A 59 -9.74 22.88 -2.04
C THR A 59 -10.99 23.29 -2.84
N PRO A 60 -11.60 22.48 -3.72
CA PRO A 60 -12.85 22.83 -4.39
C PRO A 60 -14.04 23.05 -3.44
N SER A 61 -13.91 22.62 -2.19
CA SER A 61 -14.95 22.66 -1.15
C SER A 61 -14.66 23.65 -0.01
N LEU A 62 -13.65 24.52 -0.15
CA LEU A 62 -13.30 25.59 0.80
C LEU A 62 -13.52 26.98 0.20
#